data_AF-A0A7U8WFU9-F1
#
_entry.id   AF-A0A7U8WFU9-F1
#
_cell.length_a   1.000
_cell.length_b   1.000
_cell.length_c   1.000
_cell.angle_alpha   90.00
_cell.angle_beta   90.00
_cell.angle_gamma   90.00
#
_symmetry.space_group_name_H-M   'P 1'
#
loop_
_entity.id
_entity.type
_entity.pdbx_description
1 polymer ?
#
loop_
_entity_poly.entity_id
_entity_poly.type
_entity_poly.pdbx_seq_one_letter_code
_entity_poly.pdbx_strand_id
1 'polypeptide(L)'
;MDNIFNMSVTTLNLSRISKLSSTAVQSLQDIVRREYKVNLSAWGRLYSIHYVKMLDGFSVELVKGSFLDKLLRREYRMAEIVIELERQLNGGNTFLEAYFAFSQRELSSADWKKRTDLAAQEKIPCRSFNVNPGDFSCSKGVLTCQ
;
A
#
# COMPACT_ATOMS: atom_id res chain seq x y z
N MET A 1 -32.77 -14.72 -3.17
CA MET A 1 -32.32 -13.33 -2.93
C MET A 1 -31.02 -13.19 -3.68
N ASP A 2 -31.16 -12.84 -4.95
CA ASP A 2 -30.07 -12.80 -5.92
C ASP A 2 -29.42 -11.42 -5.85
N ASN A 3 -28.18 -11.37 -5.41
CA ASN A 3 -27.30 -10.21 -5.58
C ASN A 3 -25.91 -10.74 -5.93
N ILE A 4 -25.82 -11.35 -7.11
CA ILE A 4 -24.53 -11.50 -7.78
C ILE A 4 -24.20 -10.10 -8.28
N PHE A 5 -23.30 -9.40 -7.58
CA PHE A 5 -22.64 -8.21 -8.10
C PHE A 5 -21.95 -8.62 -9.41
N ASN A 6 -22.68 -8.50 -10.51
CA ASN A 6 -22.16 -8.63 -11.85
C ASN A 6 -21.42 -7.32 -12.15
N MET A 7 -20.31 -7.10 -11.44
CA MET A 7 -19.37 -6.05 -11.81
C MET A 7 -18.80 -6.44 -13.16
N SER A 8 -19.08 -5.64 -14.18
CA SER A 8 -18.54 -5.81 -15.52
C SER A 8 -17.01 -5.75 -15.43
N VAL A 9 -16.39 -6.93 -15.40
CA VAL A 9 -14.94 -7.02 -15.46
C VAL A 9 -14.53 -6.73 -16.91
N THR A 10 -14.10 -5.51 -17.17
CA THR A 10 -13.46 -5.16 -18.45
C THR A 10 -12.22 -6.01 -18.61
N THR A 11 -12.17 -6.86 -19.65
CA THR A 11 -11.00 -7.67 -19.98
C THR A 11 -10.25 -7.02 -21.12
N LEU A 12 -9.04 -6.53 -20.86
CA LEU A 12 -8.16 -5.96 -21.88
C LEU A 12 -7.18 -7.02 -22.37
N ASN A 13 -6.89 -7.09 -23.68
CA ASN A 13 -5.96 -8.06 -24.26
C ASN A 13 -4.71 -7.34 -24.79
N LEU A 14 -3.55 -7.62 -24.19
CA LEU A 14 -2.27 -7.07 -24.61
C LEU A 14 -1.36 -8.19 -25.12
N SER A 15 -1.17 -8.24 -26.44
CA SER A 15 -0.26 -9.17 -27.10
C SER A 15 1.20 -8.68 -27.00
N ARG A 16 2.02 -9.39 -26.22
CA ARG A 16 3.51 -9.34 -26.20
C ARG A 16 4.18 -7.96 -26.26
N ILE A 17 3.63 -6.95 -25.60
CA ILE A 17 4.33 -5.67 -25.43
C ILE A 17 5.08 -5.74 -24.10
N SER A 18 6.41 -5.59 -24.13
CA SER A 18 7.25 -5.56 -22.92
C SER A 18 7.02 -4.31 -22.07
N LYS A 19 6.45 -3.25 -22.64
CA LYS A 19 6.19 -1.97 -21.99
C LYS A 19 4.99 -1.26 -22.61
N LEU A 20 3.93 -1.03 -21.83
CA LEU A 20 2.77 -0.27 -22.28
C LEU A 20 3.20 1.11 -22.77
N SER A 21 2.60 1.56 -23.87
CA SER A 21 2.76 2.96 -24.29
C SER A 21 2.16 3.88 -23.23
N SER A 22 2.65 5.12 -23.12
CA SER A 22 2.13 6.10 -22.17
C SER A 22 0.62 6.31 -22.33
N THR A 23 0.11 6.32 -23.56
CA THR A 23 -1.33 6.42 -23.86
C THR A 23 -2.10 5.21 -23.33
N ALA A 24 -1.55 4.00 -23.48
CA ALA A 24 -2.19 2.78 -22.98
C ALA A 24 -2.19 2.73 -21.45
N VAL A 25 -1.09 3.15 -20.81
CA VAL A 25 -1.01 3.30 -19.34
C VAL A 25 -2.07 4.26 -18.86
N GLN A 26 -2.15 5.46 -19.44
CA GLN A 26 -3.13 6.48 -19.03
C GLN A 26 -4.57 5.96 -19.17
N SER A 27 -4.88 5.34 -20.31
CA SER A 27 -6.22 4.78 -20.56
C SER A 27 -6.56 3.69 -19.54
N LEU A 28 -5.60 2.82 -19.23
CA LEU A 28 -5.77 1.77 -18.22
C LEU A 28 -5.99 2.36 -16.83
N GLN A 29 -5.19 3.35 -16.43
CA GLN A 29 -5.37 4.05 -15.16
C GLN A 29 -6.76 4.69 -15.06
N ASP A 30 -7.24 5.36 -16.11
CA ASP A 30 -8.54 6.03 -16.11
C ASP A 30 -9.70 5.04 -15.99
N ILE A 31 -9.61 3.89 -16.66
CA ILE A 31 -10.59 2.81 -16.52
C ILE A 31 -10.55 2.23 -15.10
N VAL A 32 -9.37 1.91 -14.58
CA VAL A 32 -9.24 1.31 -13.24
C VAL A 32 -9.67 2.29 -12.14
N ARG A 33 -9.42 3.60 -12.30
CA ARG A 33 -9.95 4.64 -11.39
C ARG A 33 -11.47 4.68 -11.39
N ARG A 34 -12.09 4.52 -12.56
CA ARG A 34 -13.56 4.52 -12.71
C ARG A 34 -14.20 3.27 -12.12
N GLU A 35 -13.64 2.11 -12.43
CA GLU A 35 -14.22 0.80 -12.10
C GLU A 35 -13.72 0.25 -10.75
N TYR A 36 -12.75 0.90 -10.11
CA TYR A 36 -11.99 0.46 -8.93
C TYR A 36 -11.20 -0.85 -9.09
N LYS A 37 -11.61 -1.73 -10.00
CA LYS A 37 -11.00 -3.02 -10.28
C LYS A 37 -11.22 -3.42 -11.73
N VAL A 38 -10.16 -3.88 -12.40
CA VAL A 38 -10.21 -4.37 -13.79
C VAL A 38 -9.39 -5.64 -13.90
N ASN A 39 -9.85 -6.62 -14.69
CA ASN A 39 -8.99 -7.75 -15.02
C ASN A 39 -8.29 -7.52 -16.36
N LEU A 40 -6.99 -7.72 -16.41
CA LEU A 40 -6.19 -7.59 -17.61
C LEU A 40 -5.79 -8.98 -18.09
N SER A 41 -6.21 -9.36 -19.30
CA SER A 41 -5.71 -10.57 -19.96
C SER A 41 -4.44 -10.23 -20.75
N ALA A 42 -3.27 -10.62 -20.25
CA ALA A 42 -2.01 -10.38 -20.92
C ALA A 42 -1.09 -11.59 -20.80
N TRP A 43 -0.26 -11.85 -21.81
CA TRP A 43 0.67 -13.00 -21.82
C TRP A 43 -0.01 -14.36 -21.57
N GLY A 44 -1.26 -14.52 -22.01
CA GLY A 44 -2.04 -15.75 -21.81
C GLY A 44 -2.49 -15.97 -20.36
N ARG A 45 -2.54 -14.90 -19.55
CA ARG A 45 -2.90 -14.90 -18.13
C ARG A 45 -3.83 -13.77 -17.80
N LEU A 46 -4.54 -13.93 -16.69
CA LEU A 46 -5.44 -12.93 -16.15
C LEU A 46 -4.81 -12.29 -14.91
N TYR A 47 -4.66 -10.97 -14.95
CA TYR A 47 -4.22 -10.15 -13.85
C TYR A 47 -5.42 -9.35 -13.34
N SER A 48 -5.42 -9.02 -12.06
CA SER A 48 -6.40 -8.15 -11.42
C SER A 48 -5.68 -6.87 -11.01
N ILE A 49 -6.18 -5.73 -11.46
CA ILE A 49 -5.63 -4.41 -11.16
C ILE A 49 -6.65 -3.70 -10.28
N HIS A 50 -6.19 -3.15 -9.15
CA HIS A 50 -7.04 -2.45 -8.19
C HIS A 50 -6.60 -1.01 -8.04
N TYR A 51 -7.55 -0.09 -7.99
CA TYR A 51 -7.31 1.29 -7.61
C TYR A 51 -7.40 1.47 -6.09
N VAL A 52 -6.35 2.03 -5.49
CA VAL A 52 -6.26 2.34 -4.07
C VAL A 52 -6.32 3.85 -3.90
N LYS A 53 -7.55 4.35 -3.71
CA LYS A 53 -7.87 5.79 -3.63
C LYS A 53 -7.01 6.57 -2.64
N MET A 54 -6.69 5.98 -1.49
CA MET A 54 -5.88 6.64 -0.45
C MET A 54 -4.49 7.04 -0.95
N LEU A 55 -3.92 6.28 -1.88
CA LEU A 55 -2.58 6.49 -2.43
C LEU A 55 -2.60 7.16 -3.82
N ASP A 56 -3.78 7.34 -4.41
CA ASP A 56 -3.97 7.48 -5.86
C ASP A 56 -3.10 6.46 -6.65
N GLY A 57 -3.05 5.23 -6.14
CA GLY A 57 -2.13 4.20 -6.61
C GLY A 57 -2.85 2.94 -7.11
N PHE A 58 -2.10 2.07 -7.76
CA PHE A 58 -2.61 0.83 -8.36
C PHE A 58 -1.85 -0.37 -7.80
N SER A 59 -2.56 -1.42 -7.40
CA SER A 59 -1.96 -2.73 -7.09
C SER A 59 -2.30 -3.75 -8.17
N VAL A 60 -1.40 -4.70 -8.39
CA VAL A 60 -1.58 -5.73 -9.41
C VAL A 60 -1.39 -7.12 -8.79
N GLU A 61 -2.32 -8.02 -9.08
CA GLU A 61 -2.27 -9.40 -8.63
C GLU A 61 -2.49 -10.35 -9.80
N LEU A 62 -1.79 -11.49 -9.79
CA LEU A 62 -2.12 -12.57 -10.71
C LEU A 62 -3.39 -13.28 -10.20
N VAL A 63 -4.42 -13.39 -11.04
CA VAL A 63 -5.60 -14.19 -10.74
C VAL A 63 -5.16 -15.66 -10.82
N LYS A 64 -4.86 -16.27 -9.66
CA LYS A 64 -4.32 -17.63 -9.43
C LYS A 64 -4.07 -18.45 -10.70
N GLY A 65 -2.79 -18.64 -11.03
CA GLY A 65 -2.34 -19.49 -12.13
C GLY A 65 -2.70 -20.97 -11.95
N SER A 66 -2.63 -21.73 -13.05
CA SER A 66 -2.91 -23.17 -13.03
C SER A 66 -1.79 -23.91 -12.30
N PHE A 67 -2.05 -25.15 -11.89
CA PHE A 67 -1.09 -26.01 -11.17
C PHE A 67 0.29 -26.11 -11.87
N LEU A 68 0.33 -25.98 -13.19
CA LEU A 68 1.56 -26.02 -13.99
C LEU A 68 2.50 -24.82 -13.72
N ASP A 69 1.97 -23.69 -13.27
CA ASP A 69 2.78 -22.50 -12.99
C ASP A 69 3.62 -22.64 -11.73
N LYS A 70 3.09 -23.38 -10.75
CA LYS A 70 3.79 -23.74 -9.52
C LYS A 70 4.92 -24.72 -9.80
N LEU A 71 4.71 -25.64 -10.74
CA LEU A 71 5.68 -26.70 -11.05
C LEU A 71 6.91 -26.21 -11.85
N LEU A 72 6.77 -25.14 -12.63
CA LEU A 72 7.75 -24.74 -13.65
C LEU A 72 8.72 -23.61 -13.25
N ARG A 73 8.89 -23.28 -11.96
CA ARG A 73 9.61 -22.06 -11.50
C ARG A 73 9.12 -20.76 -12.17
N ARG A 74 7.91 -20.77 -12.75
CA ARG A 74 7.35 -19.62 -13.46
C ARG A 74 6.91 -18.53 -12.51
N GLU A 75 6.66 -18.85 -11.25
CA GLU A 75 6.28 -17.91 -10.19
C GLU A 75 7.23 -16.70 -10.10
N TYR A 76 8.55 -16.90 -10.21
CA TYR A 76 9.51 -15.78 -10.19
C TYR A 76 9.35 -14.82 -11.37
N ARG A 77 9.22 -15.35 -12.59
CA ARG A 77 8.94 -14.52 -13.78
C ARG A 77 7.57 -13.85 -13.71
N MET A 78 6.61 -14.50 -13.07
CA MET A 78 5.28 -13.91 -12.89
C MET A 78 5.35 -12.74 -11.91
N ALA A 79 6.13 -12.86 -10.83
CA ALA A 79 6.38 -11.77 -9.90
C ALA A 79 7.04 -10.57 -10.60
N GLU A 80 8.00 -10.81 -11.50
CA GLU A 80 8.62 -9.74 -12.30
C GLU A 80 7.60 -9.00 -13.19
N ILE A 81 6.67 -9.73 -13.82
CA ILE A 81 5.63 -9.13 -14.66
C ILE A 81 4.66 -8.29 -13.83
N VAL A 82 4.26 -8.78 -12.66
CA VAL A 82 3.41 -8.03 -11.72
C VAL A 82 4.11 -6.74 -11.28
N ILE A 83 5.37 -6.84 -10.86
CA ILE A 83 6.18 -5.69 -10.44
C ILE A 83 6.30 -4.65 -11.56
N GLU A 84 6.57 -5.09 -12.78
CA GLU A 84 6.74 -4.19 -13.93
C GLU A 84 5.43 -3.49 -14.30
N LEU A 85 4.30 -4.20 -14.25
CA LEU A 85 2.96 -3.61 -14.42
C LEU A 85 2.66 -2.56 -13.34
N GLU A 86 2.96 -2.86 -12.07
CA GLU A 86 2.80 -1.88 -10.99
C GLU A 86 3.67 -0.64 -11.23
N ARG A 87 4.92 -0.81 -11.64
CA ARG A 87 5.82 0.32 -11.95
C ARG A 87 5.29 1.17 -13.09
N GLN A 88 4.79 0.55 -14.16
CA GLN A 88 4.21 1.31 -15.28
C GLN A 88 2.96 2.10 -14.84
N LEU A 89 2.12 1.51 -13.97
CA LEU A 89 0.92 2.16 -13.47
C LEU A 89 1.18 3.22 -12.38
N ASN A 90 2.25 3.10 -11.60
CA ASN A 90 2.55 4.00 -10.48
C ASN A 90 3.78 4.90 -10.74
N GLY A 91 4.07 5.20 -12.00
CA GLY A 91 5.13 6.16 -12.36
C GLY A 91 6.54 5.73 -11.95
N GLY A 92 6.82 4.43 -11.94
CA GLY A 92 8.12 3.82 -11.65
C GLY A 92 8.22 3.12 -10.29
N ASN A 93 7.21 3.27 -9.43
CA ASN A 93 7.18 2.65 -8.10
C ASN A 93 6.36 1.35 -8.09
N THR A 94 6.71 0.41 -7.24
CA THR A 94 5.79 -0.66 -6.83
C THR A 94 4.69 -0.11 -5.93
N PHE A 95 3.59 -0.85 -5.78
CA PHE A 95 2.52 -0.46 -4.87
C PHE A 95 3.03 -0.29 -3.42
N LEU A 96 3.90 -1.20 -2.97
CA LEU A 96 4.47 -1.16 -1.62
C LEU A 96 5.38 0.05 -1.41
N GLU A 97 6.22 0.41 -2.39
CA GLU A 97 7.05 1.61 -2.33
C GLU A 97 6.17 2.87 -2.21
N ALA A 98 5.09 2.96 -2.99
CA ALA A 98 4.14 4.07 -2.91
C ALA A 98 3.43 4.12 -1.55
N TYR A 99 3.01 2.96 -1.01
CA TYR A 99 2.39 2.87 0.31
C TYR A 99 3.35 3.30 1.44
N PHE A 100 4.62 2.88 1.39
CA PHE A 100 5.61 3.28 2.38
C PHE A 100 5.89 4.78 2.31
N ALA A 101 6.04 5.34 1.11
CA ALA A 101 6.24 6.78 0.94
C ALA A 101 5.05 7.58 1.48
N PHE A 102 3.82 7.14 1.21
CA PHE A 102 2.61 7.74 1.75
C PHE A 102 2.57 7.64 3.29
N SER A 103 2.83 6.45 3.84
CA SER A 103 2.81 6.22 5.29
C SER A 103 3.83 7.10 6.01
N GLN A 104 5.03 7.26 5.44
CA GLN A 104 6.03 8.16 6.00
C GLN A 104 5.59 9.62 5.97
N ARG A 105 4.94 10.07 4.89
CA ARG A 105 4.38 11.44 4.82
C ARG A 105 3.30 11.65 5.87
N GLU A 106 2.36 10.72 6.01
CA GLU A 106 1.30 10.79 7.02
C GLU A 106 1.88 10.82 8.44
N LEU A 107 2.87 9.97 8.74
CA LEU A 107 3.58 9.99 10.03
C LEU A 107 4.38 11.28 10.25
N SER A 108 4.90 11.90 9.20
CA SER A 108 5.58 13.19 9.28
C SER A 108 4.61 14.38 9.30
N SER A 109 3.32 14.15 9.10
CA SER A 109 2.33 15.23 9.03
C SER A 109 2.23 15.95 10.37
N ALA A 110 2.04 17.27 10.31
CA ALA A 110 1.83 18.08 11.50
C ALA A 110 0.62 17.61 12.32
N ASP A 111 -0.37 17.00 11.66
CA ASP A 111 -1.55 16.43 12.29
C ASP A 111 -1.26 15.16 13.10
N TRP A 112 -0.40 14.27 12.59
CA TRP A 112 0.05 13.11 13.37
C TRP A 112 0.83 13.57 14.60
N LYS A 113 1.80 14.47 14.41
CA LYS A 113 2.59 15.04 15.52
C LYS A 113 1.70 15.72 16.56
N LYS A 114 0.72 16.51 16.13
CA LYS A 114 -0.26 17.18 17.01
C LYS A 114 -1.11 16.17 17.79
N ARG A 115 -1.56 15.08 17.16
CA ARG A 115 -2.32 14.02 17.84
C ARG A 115 -1.47 13.29 18.89
N THR A 116 -0.22 12.97 18.58
CA THR A 116 0.69 12.36 19.55
C THR A 116 1.04 13.30 20.68
N ASP A 117 1.25 14.59 20.40
CA ASP A 117 1.56 15.60 21.41
C ASP A 117 0.36 15.82 22.34
N LEU A 118 -0.87 15.89 21.80
CA LEU A 118 -2.10 15.96 22.59
C LEU A 118 -2.28 14.70 23.47
N ALA A 119 -2.09 13.51 22.91
CA ALA A 119 -2.20 12.27 23.67
C ALA A 119 -1.12 12.14 24.77
N ALA A 120 0.07 12.69 24.54
CA ALA A 120 1.12 12.78 25.55
C ALA A 120 0.75 13.80 26.64
N GLN A 121 0.26 14.99 26.26
CA GLN A 121 -0.18 16.03 27.18
C GLN A 121 -1.35 15.59 28.07
N GLU A 122 -2.25 14.73 27.60
CA GLU A 122 -3.33 14.16 28.42
C GLU A 122 -2.85 13.07 29.38
N LYS A 123 -1.87 12.25 28.97
CA LYS A 123 -1.41 11.09 29.77
C LYS A 123 -0.33 11.43 30.80
N ILE A 124 0.52 12.42 30.52
CA ILE A 124 1.60 12.83 31.43
C ILE A 124 1.04 13.29 32.79
N PRO A 125 0.00 14.15 32.88
CA PRO A 125 -0.58 14.57 34.14
C PRO A 125 -1.24 13.43 34.93
N CYS A 126 -1.80 12.43 34.25
CA CYS A 126 -2.43 11.27 34.91
C CYS A 126 -1.41 10.29 35.51
N ARG A 127 -0.13 10.41 35.15
CA ARG A 127 0.95 9.54 35.61
C ARG A 127 2.04 10.30 36.35
N SER A 128 1.88 11.60 36.54
CA SER A 128 2.76 12.40 37.36
C SER A 128 2.39 12.28 38.83
N PHE A 129 3.41 12.26 39.67
CA PHE A 129 3.27 12.33 41.12
C PHE A 129 4.39 13.22 41.66
N ASN A 130 4.16 13.86 42.81
CA ASN A 130 5.19 14.65 43.44
C ASN A 130 6.29 13.75 44.00
N VAL A 131 7.53 14.04 43.62
CA VAL A 131 8.70 13.34 44.13
C VAL A 131 9.23 14.09 45.34
N ASN A 132 9.18 13.46 46.51
CA ASN A 132 9.87 13.92 47.70
C ASN A 132 11.17 13.10 47.87
N PRO A 133 12.37 13.72 47.82
CA PRO A 133 13.62 12.98 47.85
C PRO A 133 13.86 12.12 49.10
N GLY A 134 13.18 12.43 50.21
CA GLY A 134 13.26 11.63 51.44
C GLY A 134 12.55 10.27 51.35
N ASP A 135 11.65 10.09 50.39
CA ASP A 135 10.82 8.88 50.26
C ASP A 135 11.48 7.80 49.37
N PHE A 136 12.64 8.10 48.77
CA PHE A 136 13.31 7.21 47.83
C PHE A 136 14.73 6.87 48.30
N SER A 137 15.09 5.58 48.20
CA SER A 137 16.40 5.06 48.61
C SER A 137 17.53 5.30 47.59
N CYS A 138 17.24 5.98 46.47
CA CYS A 138 18.18 6.18 45.38
C CYS A 138 18.95 7.51 45.48
N SER A 139 20.02 7.65 44.70
CA SER A 139 20.86 8.85 44.73
C SER A 139 20.15 10.07 44.12
N LYS A 140 20.45 11.27 44.63
CA LYS A 140 19.81 12.53 44.19
C LYS A 140 19.86 12.74 42.66
N GLY A 141 20.92 12.31 42.00
CA GLY A 141 21.07 12.46 40.54
C GLY A 141 20.03 11.69 39.72
N VAL A 142 19.41 10.64 40.30
CA VAL A 142 18.33 9.87 39.67
C VAL A 142 16.98 10.57 39.83
N LEU A 143 16.84 11.41 40.85
CA LEU A 143 15.59 12.14 41.18
C LEU A 143 15.52 13.52 40.50
N THR A 144 16.57 13.93 39.81
CA THR A 144 16.64 15.20 39.08
C THR A 144 16.35 14.96 37.60
N CYS A 145 15.48 15.78 37.01
CA CYS A 145 15.27 15.79 35.56
C CYS A 145 16.58 16.17 34.86
N GLN A 146 16.89 15.47 33.77
CA GLN A 146 18.00 15.82 32.87
C GLN A 146 17.59 16.92 31.90
#